data_AF-R7FFM2-F1
#
_entry.id   AF-R7FFM2-F1
#
_cell.length_a   1.000
_cell.length_b   1.000
_cell.length_c   1.000
_cell.angle_alpha   90.00
_cell.angle_beta   90.00
_cell.angle_gamma   90.00
#
_symmetry.space_group_name_H-M   'P 1'
#
loop_
_entity.id
_entity.type
_entity.pdbx_description
1 polymer ?
#
loop_
_entity_poly.entity_id
_entity_poly.type
_entity_poly.pdbx_seq_one_letter_code
_entity_poly.pdbx_strand_id
1 'polypeptide(L)'
;MTKEQAIERLKKMIQINNGVIKEARKNGDIFAMQLTADLDTDSIAIEKVLTMLEEKDKIISLMLEKFADIDFDDMCLDCECCVGNGCIKEERDLYENCIKQYFENQAKERR
;
A
#
# COMPACT_ATOMS: atom_id res chain seq x y z
N MET A 1 1.88 -19.57 8.11
CA MET A 1 1.38 -18.91 6.89
C MET A 1 2.25 -17.69 6.67
N THR A 2 2.88 -17.55 5.50
CA THR A 2 3.69 -16.36 5.15
C THR A 2 2.80 -15.21 4.68
N LYS A 3 3.37 -14.01 4.54
CA LYS A 3 2.68 -12.85 3.97
C LYS A 3 2.12 -13.17 2.57
N GLU A 4 2.94 -13.77 1.72
CA GLU A 4 2.60 -14.12 0.34
C GLU A 4 1.47 -15.16 0.31
N GLN A 5 1.53 -16.16 1.19
CA GLN A 5 0.47 -17.16 1.33
C GLN A 5 -0.86 -16.53 1.79
N ALA A 6 -0.81 -15.55 2.70
CA ALA A 6 -1.99 -14.83 3.16
C ALA A 6 -2.60 -13.95 2.05
N ILE A 7 -1.76 -13.21 1.31
CA ILE A 7 -2.18 -12.40 0.16
C ILE A 7 -2.83 -13.28 -0.92
N GLU A 8 -2.22 -14.43 -1.24
CA GLU A 8 -2.77 -15.36 -2.23
C GLU A 8 -4.13 -15.92 -1.80
N ARG A 9 -4.28 -16.22 -0.50
CA ARG A 9 -5.56 -16.64 0.07
C ARG A 9 -6.63 -15.55 -0.05
N LEU A 10 -6.29 -14.28 0.23
CA LEU A 10 -7.22 -13.15 0.09
C LEU A 10 -7.62 -12.92 -1.37
N LYS A 11 -6.68 -12.97 -2.31
CA LYS A 11 -6.95 -12.89 -3.75
C LYS A 11 -7.91 -14.00 -4.21
N LYS A 12 -7.74 -15.23 -3.70
CA LYS A 12 -8.68 -16.34 -3.94
C LYS A 12 -10.07 -16.08 -3.34
N MET A 13 -10.16 -15.52 -2.14
CA MET A 13 -11.46 -15.18 -1.53
C MET A 13 -12.24 -14.16 -2.35
N ILE A 14 -11.57 -13.10 -2.83
CA ILE A 14 -12.17 -12.09 -3.73
C ILE A 14 -12.70 -12.75 -5.00
N GLN A 15 -11.92 -13.63 -5.63
CA GLN A 15 -12.35 -14.35 -6.85
C GLN A 15 -13.60 -15.19 -6.60
N ILE A 16 -13.68 -15.89 -5.47
CA ILE A 16 -14.84 -16.71 -5.09
C ILE A 16 -16.06 -15.80 -4.87
N ASN A 17 -15.91 -14.74 -4.07
CA ASN A 17 -16.99 -13.78 -3.78
C ASN A 17 -17.57 -13.19 -5.07
N ASN A 18 -16.70 -12.71 -5.96
CA ASN A 18 -17.09 -12.16 -7.26
C ASN A 18 -17.83 -13.20 -8.14
N GLY A 19 -17.40 -14.47 -8.08
CA GLY A 19 -18.10 -15.57 -8.75
C GLY A 19 -19.52 -15.78 -8.23
N VAL A 20 -19.70 -15.80 -6.91
CA VAL A 20 -21.01 -15.97 -6.25
C VAL A 20 -21.94 -14.80 -6.59
N ILE A 21 -21.46 -13.55 -6.48
CA ILE A 21 -22.23 -12.35 -6.81
C ILE A 21 -22.69 -12.37 -8.27
N LYS A 22 -21.78 -12.75 -9.19
CA LYS A 22 -22.08 -12.82 -10.62
C LYS A 22 -23.16 -13.86 -10.92
N GLU A 23 -23.11 -15.02 -10.27
CA GLU A 23 -24.11 -16.07 -10.48
C GLU A 23 -25.47 -15.68 -9.90
N ALA A 24 -25.52 -15.05 -8.72
CA ALA A 24 -26.76 -14.52 -8.14
C ALA A 24 -27.42 -13.48 -9.06
N ARG A 25 -26.62 -12.54 -9.61
CA ARG A 25 -27.09 -11.54 -10.57
C ARG A 25 -27.60 -12.17 -11.86
N LYS A 26 -26.88 -13.16 -12.40
CA LYS A 26 -27.23 -13.87 -13.65
C LYS A 26 -28.55 -14.64 -13.52
N ASN A 27 -28.79 -15.25 -12.35
CA ASN A 27 -30.00 -16.03 -12.10
C ASN A 27 -31.20 -15.18 -11.62
N GLY A 28 -30.99 -13.88 -11.39
CA GLY A 28 -32.04 -12.98 -10.89
C GLY A 28 -32.54 -13.32 -9.49
N ASP A 29 -31.73 -14.02 -8.69
CA ASP A 29 -32.10 -14.45 -7.34
C ASP A 29 -31.92 -13.29 -6.35
N ILE A 30 -33.02 -12.60 -6.06
CA ILE A 30 -33.05 -11.42 -5.19
C ILE A 30 -32.56 -11.77 -3.77
N PHE A 31 -32.90 -12.95 -3.25
CA PHE A 31 -32.48 -13.36 -1.91
C PHE A 31 -30.98 -13.62 -1.88
N ALA A 32 -30.43 -14.31 -2.88
CA ALA A 32 -28.98 -14.51 -2.98
C ALA A 32 -28.25 -13.18 -3.18
N MET A 33 -28.79 -12.25 -3.97
CA MET A 33 -28.20 -10.91 -4.15
C MET A 33 -28.17 -10.11 -2.85
N GLN A 34 -29.22 -10.18 -2.03
CA GLN A 34 -29.23 -9.52 -0.71
C GLN A 34 -28.23 -10.15 0.26
N LEU A 35 -28.14 -11.48 0.29
CA LEU A 35 -27.19 -12.21 1.14
C LEU A 35 -25.74 -12.01 0.73
N THR A 36 -25.47 -11.60 -0.52
CA THR A 36 -24.12 -11.43 -1.07
C THR A 36 -23.71 -9.98 -1.24
N ALA A 37 -24.55 -9.02 -0.85
CA ALA A 37 -24.27 -7.59 -0.98
C ALA A 37 -23.00 -7.17 -0.21
N ASP A 38 -22.82 -7.70 0.99
CA ASP A 38 -21.65 -7.42 1.82
C ASP A 38 -20.36 -8.00 1.23
N LEU A 39 -20.46 -9.10 0.46
CA LEU A 39 -19.28 -9.71 -0.19
C LEU A 39 -18.65 -8.79 -1.25
N ASP A 40 -19.44 -7.95 -1.92
CA ASP A 40 -18.95 -6.96 -2.88
C ASP A 40 -18.14 -5.89 -2.14
N THR A 41 -18.71 -5.37 -1.04
CA THR A 41 -18.08 -4.38 -0.17
C THR A 41 -16.78 -4.91 0.47
N ASP A 42 -16.81 -6.13 0.99
CA ASP A 42 -15.65 -6.79 1.60
C ASP A 42 -14.55 -7.03 0.57
N SER A 43 -14.90 -7.47 -0.64
CA SER A 43 -13.92 -7.72 -1.70
C SER A 43 -13.21 -6.44 -2.10
N ILE A 44 -13.95 -5.32 -2.25
CA ILE A 44 -13.38 -3.99 -2.54
C ILE A 44 -12.47 -3.53 -1.38
N ALA A 45 -12.89 -3.73 -0.13
CA ALA A 45 -12.10 -3.35 1.02
C ALA A 45 -10.78 -4.14 1.09
N ILE A 46 -10.83 -5.46 0.83
CA ILE A 46 -9.65 -6.32 0.78
C ILE A 46 -8.72 -5.90 -0.36
N GLU A 47 -9.24 -5.68 -1.57
CA GLU A 47 -8.44 -5.22 -2.73
C GLU A 47 -7.71 -3.92 -2.39
N LYS A 48 -8.41 -2.95 -1.78
CA LYS A 48 -7.82 -1.68 -1.38
C LYS A 48 -6.67 -1.87 -0.38
N VAL A 49 -6.85 -2.70 0.64
CA VAL A 49 -5.80 -2.99 1.62
C VAL A 49 -4.61 -3.71 0.97
N LEU A 50 -4.85 -4.64 0.05
CA LEU A 50 -3.78 -5.32 -0.68
C LEU A 50 -2.95 -4.33 -1.52
N THR A 51 -3.59 -3.40 -2.22
CA THR A 51 -2.87 -2.34 -2.95
C THR A 51 -2.06 -1.45 -2.01
N MET A 52 -2.61 -1.06 -0.85
CA MET A 52 -1.87 -0.28 0.14
C MET A 52 -0.65 -1.03 0.69
N LEU A 53 -0.75 -2.34 0.87
CA LEU A 53 0.38 -3.18 1.30
C LEU A 53 1.47 -3.24 0.21
N GLU A 54 1.07 -3.43 -1.06
CA GLU A 54 2.01 -3.44 -2.19
C GLU A 54 2.74 -2.09 -2.31
N GLU A 55 2.06 -0.96 -2.11
CA GLU A 55 2.67 0.37 -2.07
C GLU A 55 3.66 0.54 -0.91
N LYS A 56 3.33 0.05 0.29
CA LYS A 56 4.23 0.10 1.45
C LYS A 56 5.45 -0.79 1.29
N ASP A 57 5.29 -1.98 0.72
CA ASP A 57 6.43 -2.87 0.40
C ASP A 57 7.40 -2.17 -0.58
N LYS A 58 6.89 -1.46 -1.59
CA LYS A 58 7.72 -0.68 -2.52
C LYS A 58 8.50 0.44 -1.83
N ILE A 59 7.83 1.18 -0.93
CA ILE A 59 8.48 2.24 -0.13
C ILE A 59 9.60 1.66 0.73
N ILE A 60 9.37 0.53 1.39
CA ILE A 60 10.38 -0.16 2.21
C ILE A 60 11.57 -0.58 1.35
N SER A 61 11.34 -1.14 0.16
CA SER A 61 12.42 -1.50 -0.77
C SER A 61 13.26 -0.28 -1.17
N LEU A 62 12.64 0.86 -1.48
CA LEU A 62 13.35 2.10 -1.80
C LEU A 62 14.16 2.62 -0.61
N MET A 63 13.62 2.52 0.61
CA MET A 63 14.35 2.87 1.83
C MET A 63 15.59 1.99 2.02
N LEU A 64 15.45 0.67 1.81
CA LEU A 64 16.57 -0.27 1.91
C LEU A 64 17.64 0.01 0.85
N GLU A 65 17.25 0.28 -0.40
CA GLU A 65 18.19 0.71 -1.46
C GLU A 65 18.96 1.95 -1.02
N LYS A 66 18.26 2.98 -0.52
CA LYS A 66 18.91 4.20 -0.03
C LYS A 66 19.84 3.96 1.16
N PHE A 67 19.44 3.15 2.13
CA PHE A 67 20.31 2.83 3.27
C PHE A 67 21.54 2.00 2.88
N ALA A 68 21.47 1.20 1.82
CA ALA A 68 22.64 0.48 1.31
C ALA A 68 23.66 1.41 0.62
N ASP A 69 23.19 2.51 0.03
CA ASP A 69 24.00 3.46 -0.75
C ASP A 69 24.54 4.65 0.06
N ILE A 70 24.12 4.82 1.33
CA ILE A 70 24.46 6.00 2.15
C ILE A 70 25.65 5.72 3.07
N ASP A 71 26.65 6.60 3.04
CA ASP A 71 27.56 6.81 4.16
C ASP A 71 26.82 7.66 5.21
N PHE A 72 26.56 7.10 6.40
CA PHE A 72 25.59 7.65 7.37
C PHE A 72 25.86 9.09 7.83
N ASP A 73 27.08 9.58 7.59
CA ASP A 73 27.52 10.94 7.94
C ASP A 73 26.98 12.03 6.98
N ASP A 74 26.54 11.68 5.77
CA ASP A 74 26.10 12.63 4.72
C ASP A 74 24.61 12.50 4.36
N MET A 75 23.77 12.10 5.32
CA MET A 75 22.34 11.85 5.10
C MET A 75 21.52 13.14 4.90
N CYS A 76 21.71 13.82 3.77
CA CYS A 76 20.79 14.83 3.25
C CYS A 76 19.97 14.19 2.12
N LEU A 77 18.71 13.85 2.42
CA LEU A 77 17.77 13.52 1.34
C LEU A 77 17.44 14.82 0.62
N ASP A 78 17.52 14.85 -0.71
CA ASP A 78 17.05 15.99 -1.51
C ASP A 78 15.50 16.06 -1.42
N CYS A 79 14.97 16.54 -0.29
CA CYS A 79 13.55 16.85 -0.11
C CYS A 79 13.35 18.37 -0.17
N GLU A 80 12.15 18.80 -0.60
CA GLU A 80 11.75 20.21 -0.63
C GLU A 80 11.79 20.92 0.75
N CYS A 81 11.76 20.14 1.82
CA CYS A 81 11.87 20.53 3.22
C CYS A 81 13.32 20.72 3.72
N CYS A 82 14.33 20.33 2.93
CA CYS A 82 15.73 20.58 3.23
C CYS A 82 16.08 22.00 2.80
N VAL A 83 15.85 22.97 3.69
CA VAL A 83 16.26 24.36 3.46
C VAL A 83 17.67 24.56 4.06
N GLY A 84 18.72 24.46 3.24
CA GLY A 84 20.13 24.68 3.66
C GLY A 84 20.97 23.39 3.84
N ASN A 85 22.05 23.46 4.64
CA ASN A 85 22.98 22.34 4.94
C ASN A 85 22.36 21.29 5.89
N GLY A 86 21.26 20.67 5.47
CA GLY A 86 20.69 19.49 6.14
C GLY A 86 19.32 19.71 6.74
N CYS A 87 18.68 18.58 7.05
CA CYS A 87 17.42 18.56 7.77
C CYS A 87 17.60 19.13 9.18
N ILE A 88 16.80 20.14 9.52
CA ILE A 88 16.81 20.76 10.85
C ILE A 88 16.37 19.69 11.87
N LYS A 89 17.34 19.06 12.55
CA LYS A 89 17.12 18.02 13.59
C LYS A 89 16.26 18.51 14.76
N GLU A 90 16.11 19.82 14.91
CA GLU A 90 15.41 20.47 16.02
C GLU A 90 13.87 20.30 15.94
N GLU A 91 13.33 19.92 14.78
CA GLU A 91 11.89 19.62 14.58
C GLU A 91 11.70 18.20 14.00
N ARG A 92 11.89 17.19 14.87
CA ARG A 92 11.81 15.75 14.52
C ARG A 92 10.58 15.38 13.68
N ASP A 93 9.41 15.92 13.99
CA ASP A 93 8.16 15.60 13.30
C ASP A 93 8.16 16.10 11.84
N LEU A 94 8.79 17.25 11.56
CA LEU A 94 8.94 17.74 10.19
C LEU A 94 9.94 16.89 9.41
N TYR A 95 11.02 16.45 10.06
CA TYR A 95 12.01 15.55 9.45
C TYR A 95 11.43 14.16 9.12
N GLU A 96 10.62 13.57 10.00
CA GLU A 96 9.98 12.28 9.71
C GLU A 96 8.97 12.37 8.57
N ASN A 97 8.19 13.45 8.51
CA ASN A 97 7.22 13.66 7.43
C ASN A 97 7.90 13.92 6.09
N CYS A 98 9.00 14.67 6.10
CA CYS A 98 9.91 14.86 4.97
C CYS A 98 10.32 13.52 4.33
N ILE A 99 10.87 12.62 5.14
CA ILE A 99 11.39 11.32 4.68
C ILE A 99 10.25 10.49 4.09
N LYS A 100 9.11 10.43 4.80
CA LYS A 100 7.92 9.70 4.33
C LYS A 100 7.47 10.21 2.96
N GLN A 101 7.36 11.53 2.79
CA GLN A 101 6.94 12.14 1.53
C GLN A 101 7.93 11.86 0.39
N TYR A 102 9.25 11.95 0.64
CA TYR A 102 10.28 11.64 -0.34
C TYR A 102 10.08 10.23 -0.92
N PHE A 103 9.98 9.21 -0.06
CA PHE A 103 9.83 7.82 -0.52
C PHE A 103 8.46 7.54 -1.12
N GLU A 104 7.39 8.18 -0.62
CA GLU A 104 6.05 8.09 -1.22
C GLU A 104 6.01 8.68 -2.64
N ASN A 105 6.71 9.78 -2.89
CA ASN A 105 6.80 10.38 -4.22
C ASN A 105 7.65 9.52 -5.17
N GLN A 106 8.81 9.04 -4.71
CA GLN A 106 9.63 8.09 -5.49
C GLN A 106 8.86 6.80 -5.86
N ALA A 107 8.03 6.29 -4.94
CA ALA A 107 7.19 5.14 -5.20
C ALA A 107 6.11 5.41 -6.27
N LYS A 108 5.56 6.63 -6.33
CA LYS A 108 4.58 7.07 -7.34
C LYS A 108 5.21 7.30 -8.71
N GLU A 109 6.42 7.86 -8.77
CA GLU A 109 7.11 8.17 -10.04
C GLU A 109 7.60 6.91 -10.76
N ARG A 110 7.99 5.86 -10.02
CA ARG A 110 8.44 4.58 -10.59
C ARG A 110 7.28 3.64 -10.99
N ARG A 111 6.09 4.14 -11.34
CA ARG A 111 4.90 3.31 -11.67
C ARG A 111 4.86 2.88 -13.14
#